data_AF-A0A3C1Z1S8-F1
#
_entry.id   AF-A0A3C1Z1S8-F1
#
_cell.length_a   1.000
_cell.length_b   1.000
_cell.length_c   1.000
_cell.angle_alpha   90.00
_cell.angle_beta   90.00
_cell.angle_gamma   90.00
#
_symmetry.space_group_name_H-M   'P 1'
#
loop_
_entity.id
_entity.type
_entity.pdbx_description
1 polymer ?
#
loop_
_entity_poly.entity_id
_entity_poly.type
_entity_poly.pdbx_seq_one_letter_code
_entity_poly.pdbx_strand_id
1 'polypeptide(L)'
;MNIVVVSDFAHVNGGNAAVALGSAVGLAARGHAVTLFAGAGPVDNRIKASSIDVVCTDQYSIADDPRRLRAMVQGMWNVGAARAMGTLLRRMDLDHTVVHVHGWDKVLSSSVVRTALSMGAKVVCTYHDYVSVCPTGGFYNHPKDTICGLRPLSAACLREGCDRRNAAHKVWGGGAGEGGGGGGGGAAGAAGRRAARREARAD
;
A
#
# COMPACT_ATOMS: atom_id res chain seq x y z
N MET A 1 -19.06 -17.14 0.53
CA MET A 1 -17.75 -17.13 1.20
C MET A 1 -17.49 -15.72 1.72
N ASN A 2 -16.68 -15.61 2.78
CA ASN A 2 -16.32 -14.34 3.39
C ASN A 2 -15.00 -13.82 2.79
N ILE A 3 -14.93 -12.54 2.49
CA ILE A 3 -13.72 -11.92 1.94
C ILE A 3 -13.40 -10.68 2.77
N VAL A 4 -12.24 -10.71 3.43
CA VAL A 4 -11.70 -9.55 4.15
C VAL A 4 -10.75 -8.83 3.22
N VAL A 5 -11.17 -7.69 2.67
CA VAL A 5 -10.32 -6.84 1.83
C VAL A 5 -9.52 -5.91 2.73
N VAL A 6 -8.19 -6.00 2.68
CA VAL A 6 -7.27 -5.20 3.50
C VAL A 6 -6.68 -4.06 2.67
N SER A 7 -6.84 -2.83 3.16
CA SER A 7 -6.32 -1.61 2.53
C SER A 7 -5.81 -0.65 3.60
N ASP A 8 -4.76 0.12 3.33
CA ASP A 8 -4.33 1.18 4.25
C ASP A 8 -5.40 2.29 4.39
N PHE A 9 -6.14 2.58 3.32
CA PHE A 9 -7.11 3.66 3.28
C PHE A 9 -8.49 3.15 2.89
N ALA A 10 -9.52 3.69 3.54
CA ALA A 10 -10.93 3.43 3.24
C ALA A 10 -11.51 4.34 2.14
N HIS A 11 -10.68 5.22 1.55
CA HIS A 11 -11.02 6.09 0.42
C HIS A 11 -9.94 6.02 -0.66
N VAL A 12 -10.29 6.43 -1.87
CA VAL A 12 -9.32 6.51 -2.97
C VAL A 12 -8.37 7.68 -2.78
N ASN A 13 -7.11 7.38 -2.53
CA ASN A 13 -6.00 8.34 -2.52
C ASN A 13 -4.86 7.97 -3.49
N GLY A 14 -5.06 6.92 -4.29
CA GLY A 14 -4.09 6.42 -5.26
C GLY A 14 -4.53 5.11 -5.91
N GLY A 15 -3.70 4.56 -6.79
CA GLY A 15 -4.01 3.35 -7.56
C GLY A 15 -4.30 2.12 -6.69
N ASN A 16 -3.50 1.89 -5.64
CA ASN A 16 -3.69 0.77 -4.72
C ASN A 16 -5.11 0.81 -4.09
N ALA A 17 -5.47 1.93 -3.44
CA ALA A 17 -6.78 2.09 -2.82
C ALA A 17 -7.93 2.02 -3.84
N ALA A 18 -7.74 2.55 -5.06
CA ALA A 18 -8.74 2.44 -6.12
C ALA A 18 -9.05 0.98 -6.48
N VAL A 19 -8.01 0.15 -6.63
CA VAL A 19 -8.17 -1.28 -6.94
C VAL A 19 -8.72 -2.05 -5.76
N ALA A 20 -8.28 -1.76 -4.53
CA ALA A 20 -8.77 -2.41 -3.32
C ALA A 20 -10.28 -2.19 -3.12
N LEU A 21 -10.72 -0.92 -3.16
CA LEU A 21 -12.14 -0.58 -2.97
C LEU A 21 -12.99 -1.05 -4.15
N GLY A 22 -12.47 -0.97 -5.38
CA GLY A 22 -13.13 -1.54 -6.56
C GLY A 22 -13.32 -3.05 -6.45
N SER A 23 -12.32 -3.77 -5.95
CA SER A 23 -12.39 -5.22 -5.69
C SER A 23 -13.46 -5.53 -4.64
N ALA A 24 -13.48 -4.79 -3.53
CA ALA A 24 -14.48 -4.96 -2.47
C ALA A 24 -15.92 -4.79 -3.01
N VAL A 25 -16.18 -3.72 -3.76
CA VAL A 25 -17.49 -3.46 -4.39
C VAL A 25 -17.86 -4.54 -5.40
N GLY A 26 -16.92 -4.93 -6.27
CA GLY A 26 -17.16 -5.96 -7.28
C GLY A 26 -17.47 -7.33 -6.67
N LEU A 27 -16.77 -7.69 -5.59
CA LEU A 27 -17.00 -8.95 -4.87
C LEU A 27 -18.35 -8.96 -4.14
N ALA A 28 -18.72 -7.84 -3.50
CA ALA A 28 -20.03 -7.69 -2.87
C ALA A 28 -21.18 -7.78 -3.90
N ALA A 29 -21.02 -7.13 -5.07
CA ALA A 29 -21.99 -7.20 -6.16
C ALA A 29 -22.19 -8.62 -6.73
N ARG A 30 -21.20 -9.51 -6.54
CA ARG A 30 -21.30 -10.94 -6.89
C ARG A 30 -21.90 -11.81 -5.78
N GLY A 31 -22.38 -11.21 -4.69
CA GLY A 31 -23.03 -11.92 -3.59
C GLY A 31 -22.07 -12.51 -2.55
N HIS A 32 -20.80 -12.09 -2.53
CA HIS A 32 -19.89 -12.47 -1.44
C HIS A 32 -20.12 -11.60 -0.20
N ALA A 33 -19.93 -12.17 0.98
CA ALA A 33 -19.91 -11.39 2.22
C ALA A 33 -18.55 -10.71 2.34
N VAL A 34 -18.51 -9.39 2.25
CA VAL A 34 -17.26 -8.63 2.17
C VAL A 34 -17.13 -7.74 3.40
N THR A 35 -15.95 -7.79 4.03
CA THR A 35 -15.54 -6.83 5.05
C THR A 35 -14.33 -6.05 4.57
N LEU A 36 -14.42 -4.72 4.53
CA LEU A 36 -13.28 -3.85 4.33
C LEU A 36 -12.57 -3.63 5.67
N PHE A 37 -11.34 -4.11 5.79
CA PHE A 37 -10.44 -3.81 6.89
C PHE A 37 -9.48 -2.69 6.49
N ALA A 38 -9.68 -1.49 7.04
CA ALA A 38 -8.96 -0.28 6.64
C ALA A 38 -8.18 0.37 7.78
N GLY A 39 -7.02 0.96 7.44
CA GLY A 39 -6.19 1.71 8.39
C GLY A 39 -6.78 3.09 8.74
N ALA A 40 -7.03 3.89 7.71
CA ALA A 40 -7.44 5.29 7.82
C ALA A 40 -8.72 5.59 7.04
N GLY A 41 -9.59 6.39 7.65
CA GLY A 41 -10.75 6.98 6.99
C GLY A 41 -10.40 8.22 6.14
N PRO A 42 -11.41 8.92 5.61
CA PRO A 42 -12.83 8.58 5.66
C PRO A 42 -13.16 7.34 4.82
N VAL A 43 -14.32 6.72 5.08
CA VAL A 43 -14.84 5.61 4.26
C VAL A 43 -15.52 6.17 3.00
N ASP A 44 -15.15 5.63 1.84
CA ASP A 44 -15.69 5.97 0.52
C ASP A 44 -17.21 5.76 0.47
N ASN A 45 -17.91 6.68 -0.18
CA ASN A 45 -19.37 6.62 -0.30
C ASN A 45 -19.86 5.36 -1.01
N ARG A 46 -19.07 4.79 -1.94
CA ARG A 46 -19.41 3.52 -2.62
C ARG A 46 -19.43 2.34 -1.66
N ILE A 47 -18.54 2.34 -0.67
CA ILE A 47 -18.53 1.32 0.39
C ILE A 47 -19.74 1.54 1.30
N LYS A 48 -20.00 2.78 1.74
CA LYS A 48 -21.16 3.11 2.58
C LYS A 48 -22.51 2.78 1.92
N ALA A 49 -22.60 2.93 0.60
CA ALA A 49 -23.81 2.63 -0.17
C ALA A 49 -23.99 1.14 -0.52
N SER A 50 -23.10 0.27 -0.03
CA SER A 50 -23.10 -1.17 -0.32
C SER A 50 -23.35 -1.99 0.95
N SER A 51 -23.52 -3.31 0.79
CA SER A 51 -23.64 -4.26 1.91
C SER A 51 -22.29 -4.66 2.53
N ILE A 52 -21.23 -3.87 2.30
CA ILE A 52 -19.88 -4.15 2.78
C ILE A 52 -19.76 -3.73 4.25
N ASP A 53 -19.37 -4.67 5.11
CA ASP A 53 -19.00 -4.35 6.49
C ASP A 53 -17.67 -3.60 6.52
N VAL A 54 -17.50 -2.67 7.46
CA VAL A 54 -16.27 -1.88 7.55
C VAL A 54 -15.68 -1.96 8.95
N VAL A 55 -14.40 -2.32 9.01
CA VAL A 55 -13.55 -2.20 10.19
C VAL A 55 -12.46 -1.19 9.85
N CYS A 56 -12.64 0.06 10.26
CA CYS A 56 -11.62 1.09 10.13
C CYS A 56 -10.90 1.28 11.47
N THR A 57 -9.57 1.27 11.48
CA THR A 57 -8.80 1.48 12.72
C THR A 57 -8.63 2.96 13.09
N ASP A 58 -9.02 3.88 12.19
CA ASP A 58 -8.94 5.34 12.34
C ASP A 58 -7.57 5.84 12.82
N GLN A 59 -6.52 5.28 12.24
CA GLN A 59 -5.13 5.64 12.51
C GLN A 59 -4.61 6.68 11.52
N TYR A 60 -3.60 7.44 11.93
CA TYR A 60 -2.84 8.30 11.02
C TYR A 60 -2.01 7.46 10.06
N SER A 61 -1.80 7.98 8.85
CA SER A 61 -0.72 7.47 7.99
C SER A 61 0.63 7.75 8.64
N ILE A 62 1.63 6.93 8.36
CA ILE A 62 3.00 7.10 8.88
C ILE A 62 3.58 8.47 8.48
N ALA A 63 3.24 8.94 7.28
CA ALA A 63 3.68 10.23 6.76
C ALA A 63 3.06 11.42 7.52
N ASP A 64 1.76 11.31 7.80
CA ASP A 64 0.94 12.41 8.35
C ASP A 64 0.86 12.40 9.88
N ASP A 65 1.39 11.36 10.54
CA ASP A 65 1.36 11.27 11.99
C ASP A 65 2.21 12.39 12.64
N PRO A 66 1.61 13.27 13.47
CA PRO A 66 2.33 14.36 14.14
C PRO A 66 3.36 13.86 15.15
N ARG A 67 3.25 12.61 15.62
CA ARG A 67 4.14 11.99 16.60
C ARG A 67 5.05 10.98 15.91
N ARG A 68 6.24 11.43 15.50
CA ARG A 68 7.20 10.59 14.77
C ARG A 68 7.53 9.27 15.47
N LEU A 69 7.77 9.25 16.79
CA LEU A 69 8.03 8.00 17.51
C LEU A 69 6.86 7.01 17.46
N ARG A 70 5.62 7.49 17.48
CA ARG A 70 4.42 6.64 17.33
C ARG A 70 4.33 6.10 15.91
N ALA A 71 4.47 6.96 14.90
CA ALA A 71 4.52 6.59 13.50
C ALA A 71 5.58 5.50 13.26
N MET A 72 6.72 5.65 13.93
CA MET A 72 7.85 4.74 13.85
C MET A 72 7.52 3.34 14.38
N VAL A 73 7.02 3.27 15.61
CA VAL A 73 6.64 2.00 16.26
C VAL A 73 5.48 1.35 15.50
N GLN A 74 4.50 2.13 15.09
CA GLN A 74 3.32 1.65 14.36
C GLN A 74 3.68 1.10 12.99
N GLY A 75 4.53 1.80 12.22
CA GLY A 75 4.99 1.35 10.91
C GLY A 75 5.80 0.05 10.98
N MET A 76 6.61 -0.12 12.03
CA MET A 76 7.34 -1.36 12.26
C MET A 76 6.41 -2.49 12.71
N TRP A 77 5.53 -2.22 13.68
CA TRP A 77 4.60 -3.20 14.21
C TRP A 77 3.36 -2.57 14.85
N ASN A 78 2.26 -2.55 14.09
CA ASN A 78 0.99 -2.00 14.52
C ASN A 78 0.20 -3.01 15.37
N VAL A 79 0.39 -2.97 16.69
CA VAL A 79 -0.31 -3.86 17.65
C VAL A 79 -1.83 -3.61 17.64
N GLY A 80 -2.26 -2.36 17.46
CA GLY A 80 -3.68 -2.00 17.40
C GLY A 80 -4.39 -2.68 16.23
N ALA A 81 -3.81 -2.56 15.03
CA ALA A 81 -4.32 -3.20 13.83
C ALA A 81 -4.29 -4.74 13.92
N ALA A 82 -3.24 -5.32 14.51
CA ALA A 82 -3.17 -6.76 14.75
C ALA A 82 -4.32 -7.26 15.65
N ARG A 83 -4.60 -6.55 16.75
CA ARG A 83 -5.71 -6.89 17.65
C ARG A 83 -7.07 -6.76 16.96
N ALA A 84 -7.26 -5.72 16.15
CA ALA A 84 -8.47 -5.51 15.38
C ALA A 84 -8.68 -6.64 14.36
N MET A 85 -7.64 -6.99 13.59
CA MET A 85 -7.69 -8.12 12.64
C MET A 85 -8.01 -9.44 13.34
N GLY A 86 -7.34 -9.72 14.47
CA GLY A 86 -7.63 -10.94 15.24
C GLY A 86 -9.05 -10.98 15.80
N THR A 87 -9.61 -9.82 16.16
CA THR A 87 -10.99 -9.72 16.65
C THR A 87 -12.00 -9.94 15.54
N LEU A 88 -11.72 -9.44 14.33
CA LEU A 88 -12.53 -9.67 13.15
C LEU A 88 -12.54 -11.16 12.79
N LEU A 89 -11.37 -11.77 12.63
CA LEU A 89 -11.23 -13.16 12.19
C LEU A 89 -11.80 -14.18 13.18
N ARG A 90 -11.79 -13.89 14.49
CA ARG A 90 -12.42 -14.77 15.52
C ARG A 90 -13.93 -14.93 15.34
N ARG A 91 -14.58 -14.03 14.60
CA ARG A 91 -16.03 -14.05 14.36
C ARG A 91 -16.38 -14.73 13.04
N MET A 92 -15.38 -15.21 12.28
CA MET A 92 -15.54 -15.74 10.94
C MET A 92 -15.19 -17.23 10.89
N ASP A 93 -15.86 -17.95 10.00
CA ASP A 93 -15.46 -19.31 9.62
C ASP A 93 -14.27 -19.24 8.65
N LEU A 94 -13.07 -19.58 9.14
CA LEU A 94 -11.82 -19.45 8.38
C LEU A 94 -11.71 -20.41 7.19
N ASP A 95 -12.42 -21.55 7.20
CA ASP A 95 -12.41 -22.47 6.07
C ASP A 95 -13.08 -21.85 4.84
N HIS A 96 -14.04 -20.96 5.08
CA HIS A 96 -14.78 -20.20 4.08
C HIS A 96 -14.41 -18.72 4.01
N THR A 97 -13.28 -18.32 4.60
CA THR A 97 -12.79 -16.93 4.61
C THR A 97 -11.47 -16.78 3.87
N VAL A 98 -11.37 -15.75 3.04
CA VAL A 98 -10.12 -15.32 2.39
C VAL A 98 -9.80 -13.89 2.81
N VAL A 99 -8.56 -13.64 3.22
CA VAL A 99 -8.03 -12.30 3.46
C VAL A 99 -7.32 -11.85 2.19
N HIS A 100 -7.89 -10.88 1.49
CA HIS A 100 -7.35 -10.33 0.25
C HIS A 100 -6.66 -8.99 0.53
N VAL A 101 -5.33 -9.01 0.50
CA VAL A 101 -4.49 -7.90 0.91
C VAL A 101 -4.04 -7.08 -0.29
N HIS A 102 -4.28 -5.77 -0.23
CA HIS A 102 -3.84 -4.80 -1.24
C HIS A 102 -2.75 -3.85 -0.72
N GLY A 103 -2.71 -3.57 0.58
CA GLY A 103 -1.67 -2.71 1.17
C GLY A 103 -1.67 -2.77 2.68
N TRP A 104 -0.50 -2.53 3.28
CA TRP A 104 -0.34 -2.47 4.73
C TRP A 104 0.81 -1.56 5.19
N ASP A 105 1.44 -0.82 4.28
CA ASP A 105 2.72 -0.16 4.49
C ASP A 105 2.59 1.33 4.84
N LYS A 106 1.39 1.92 4.69
CA LYS A 106 1.19 3.37 4.84
C LYS A 106 0.48 3.76 6.13
N VAL A 107 -0.39 2.91 6.65
CA VAL A 107 -1.18 3.16 7.88
C VAL A 107 -1.15 1.93 8.79
N LEU A 108 -1.35 0.75 8.20
CA LEU A 108 -1.28 -0.53 8.88
C LEU A 108 0.18 -0.95 9.09
N SER A 109 0.41 -2.24 9.25
CA SER A 109 1.75 -2.84 9.16
C SER A 109 1.61 -4.31 8.80
N SER A 110 2.74 -5.00 8.61
CA SER A 110 2.80 -6.46 8.42
C SER A 110 2.16 -7.26 9.55
N SER A 111 1.93 -6.64 10.72
CA SER A 111 1.22 -7.24 11.85
C SER A 111 -0.16 -7.78 11.47
N VAL A 112 -0.90 -7.11 10.59
CA VAL A 112 -2.23 -7.52 10.12
C VAL A 112 -2.15 -8.83 9.34
N VAL A 113 -1.21 -8.90 8.40
CA VAL A 113 -0.96 -10.09 7.58
C VAL A 113 -0.47 -11.24 8.47
N ARG A 114 0.47 -10.97 9.39
CA ARG A 114 0.97 -11.98 10.33
C ARG A 114 -0.15 -12.53 11.21
N THR A 115 -1.03 -11.68 11.73
CA THR A 115 -2.17 -12.12 12.54
C THR A 115 -3.09 -13.05 11.74
N ALA A 116 -3.46 -12.66 10.52
CA ALA A 116 -4.28 -13.50 9.65
C ALA A 116 -3.67 -14.89 9.42
N LEU A 117 -2.39 -14.94 9.04
CA LEU A 117 -1.65 -16.19 8.84
C LEU A 117 -1.57 -17.02 10.14
N SER A 118 -1.30 -16.39 11.29
CA SER A 118 -1.18 -17.09 12.57
C SER A 118 -2.48 -17.72 13.06
N MET A 119 -3.62 -17.21 12.60
CA MET A 119 -4.94 -17.76 12.89
C MET A 119 -5.36 -18.85 11.91
N GLY A 120 -4.56 -19.12 10.86
CA GLY A 120 -4.86 -20.11 9.84
C GLY A 120 -5.74 -19.60 8.69
N ALA A 121 -5.91 -18.28 8.56
CA ALA A 121 -6.70 -17.71 7.46
C ALA A 121 -5.98 -17.89 6.11
N LYS A 122 -6.75 -18.13 5.04
CA LYS A 122 -6.23 -18.15 3.66
C LYS A 122 -5.96 -16.71 3.24
N VAL A 123 -4.71 -16.38 2.90
CA VAL A 123 -4.30 -15.02 2.53
C VAL A 123 -3.92 -14.97 1.06
N VAL A 124 -4.48 -14.00 0.33
CA VAL A 124 -4.10 -13.67 -1.05
C VAL A 124 -3.60 -12.24 -1.07
N CYS A 125 -2.44 -11.98 -1.64
CA CYS A 125 -1.85 -10.65 -1.71
C CYS A 125 -1.78 -10.18 -3.17
N THR A 126 -2.32 -9.00 -3.45
CA THR A 126 -2.14 -8.30 -4.72
C THR A 126 -1.17 -7.15 -4.52
N TYR A 127 0.01 -7.24 -5.13
CA TYR A 127 1.03 -6.19 -5.04
C TYR A 127 0.76 -5.06 -6.03
N HIS A 128 0.80 -3.82 -5.53
CA HIS A 128 0.62 -2.59 -6.32
C HIS A 128 1.90 -1.75 -6.41
N ASP A 129 2.93 -2.13 -5.65
CA ASP A 129 4.20 -1.43 -5.57
C ASP A 129 5.31 -2.43 -5.20
N TYR A 130 6.53 -1.92 -5.14
CA TYR A 130 7.72 -2.70 -4.84
C TYR A 130 8.19 -2.58 -3.39
N VAL A 131 7.39 -2.00 -2.48
CA VAL A 131 7.84 -1.70 -1.10
C VAL A 131 8.09 -2.98 -0.29
N SER A 132 7.53 -4.11 -0.70
CA SER A 132 7.78 -5.43 -0.13
C SER A 132 9.15 -6.00 -0.46
N VAL A 133 9.82 -5.46 -1.48
CA VAL A 133 11.11 -5.94 -1.96
C VAL A 133 12.17 -4.86 -1.83
N CYS A 134 11.89 -3.65 -2.31
CA CYS A 134 12.78 -2.50 -2.27
C CYS A 134 12.42 -1.57 -1.10
N PRO A 135 13.35 -1.23 -0.20
CA PRO A 135 13.04 -0.36 0.95
C PRO A 135 12.57 1.05 0.56
N THR A 136 12.92 1.53 -0.64
CA THR A 136 12.42 2.80 -1.18
C THR A 136 11.24 2.63 -2.14
N GLY A 137 10.82 1.39 -2.43
CA GLY A 137 9.65 1.08 -3.26
C GLY A 137 9.78 1.34 -4.77
N GLY A 138 10.95 1.75 -5.26
CA GLY A 138 11.09 2.27 -6.63
C GLY A 138 12.02 1.49 -7.57
N PHE A 139 12.90 0.63 -7.06
CA PHE A 139 14.00 0.01 -7.85
C PHE A 139 14.76 1.03 -8.73
N TYR A 140 14.86 2.25 -8.25
CA TYR A 140 15.40 3.38 -9.00
C TYR A 140 16.29 4.21 -8.09
N ASN A 141 17.42 4.63 -8.63
CA ASN A 141 18.34 5.52 -7.96
C ASN A 141 18.11 6.94 -8.47
N HIS A 142 17.38 7.75 -7.68
CA HIS A 142 17.01 9.09 -8.11
C HIS A 142 18.21 10.03 -8.29
N PRO A 143 19.22 10.07 -7.39
CA PRO A 143 20.40 10.89 -7.61
C PRO A 143 21.23 10.48 -8.83
N LYS A 144 21.30 9.17 -9.15
CA LYS A 144 22.06 8.64 -10.29
C LYS A 144 21.23 8.50 -11.57
N ASP A 145 19.95 8.87 -11.55
CA ASP A 145 19.00 8.77 -12.67
C ASP A 145 18.99 7.39 -13.37
N THR A 146 19.16 6.31 -12.62
CA THR A 146 19.36 4.95 -13.16
C THR A 146 18.54 3.90 -12.45
N ILE A 147 18.18 2.83 -13.18
CA ILE A 147 17.53 1.65 -12.59
C ILE A 147 18.50 1.01 -11.59
N CYS A 148 18.02 0.73 -10.38
CA CYS A 148 18.81 0.14 -9.31
C CYS A 148 18.91 -1.38 -9.50
N GLY A 149 20.08 -1.87 -9.89
CA GLY A 149 20.39 -3.30 -9.99
C GLY A 149 20.88 -3.95 -8.70
N LEU A 150 20.92 -3.23 -7.58
CA LEU A 150 21.43 -3.77 -6.32
C LEU A 150 20.49 -4.82 -5.74
N ARG A 151 21.05 -5.90 -5.19
CA ARG A 151 20.28 -6.90 -4.45
C ARG A 151 19.58 -6.23 -3.27
N PRO A 152 18.24 -6.31 -3.17
CA PRO A 152 17.50 -5.67 -2.09
C PRO A 152 17.99 -6.11 -0.71
N LEU A 153 18.03 -5.17 0.23
CA LEU A 153 18.50 -5.34 1.62
C LEU A 153 19.96 -5.85 1.78
N SER A 154 20.74 -5.96 0.69
CA SER A 154 22.19 -6.19 0.80
C SER A 154 22.91 -5.01 1.46
N ALA A 155 24.11 -5.23 1.99
CA ALA A 155 24.93 -4.15 2.56
C ALA A 155 25.18 -3.01 1.54
N ALA A 156 25.35 -3.33 0.25
CA ALA A 156 25.45 -2.35 -0.82
C ALA A 156 24.15 -1.56 -0.99
N CYS A 157 23.00 -2.24 -0.99
CA CYS A 157 21.70 -1.58 -1.05
C CYS A 157 21.51 -0.65 0.15
N LEU A 158 21.70 -1.10 1.38
CA LEU A 158 21.45 -0.27 2.58
C LEU A 158 22.33 1.00 2.65
N ARG A 159 23.53 0.97 2.05
CA ARG A 159 24.42 2.13 1.95
C ARG A 159 24.13 3.05 0.75
N GLU A 160 23.36 2.58 -0.22
CA GLU A 160 23.04 3.33 -1.44
C GLU A 160 21.92 4.35 -1.18
N GLY A 161 22.24 5.64 -1.30
CA GLY A 161 21.29 6.75 -1.20
C GLY A 161 20.43 6.91 -2.46
N CYS A 162 19.56 5.95 -2.73
CA CYS A 162 18.70 5.95 -3.92
C CYS A 162 17.43 6.80 -3.80
N ASP A 163 17.08 7.24 -2.59
CA ASP A 163 15.92 8.08 -2.32
C ASP A 163 16.15 9.52 -2.79
N ARG A 164 15.12 10.16 -3.35
CA ARG A 164 15.17 11.53 -3.88
C ARG A 164 15.35 12.58 -2.78
N ARG A 165 14.87 12.31 -1.56
CA ARG A 165 14.80 13.29 -0.47
C ARG A 165 15.88 13.07 0.57
N ASN A 166 16.04 11.84 1.05
CA ASN A 166 16.99 11.54 2.11
C ASN A 166 17.41 10.06 2.12
N ALA A 167 18.72 9.80 2.11
CA ALA A 167 19.28 8.46 2.20
C ALA A 167 18.90 7.74 3.50
N ALA A 168 18.63 8.48 4.59
CA ALA A 168 18.24 7.92 5.89
C ALA A 168 16.86 7.22 5.87
N HIS A 169 15.98 7.56 4.92
CA HIS A 169 14.66 6.90 4.78
C HIS A 169 14.79 5.41 4.43
N LYS A 170 15.93 4.98 3.90
CA LYS A 170 16.17 3.57 3.53
C LYS A 170 16.44 2.65 4.71
N VAL A 171 17.03 3.21 5.77
CA VAL A 171 17.28 2.51 7.05
C VAL A 171 16.00 2.46 7.88
N TRP A 172 15.09 3.39 7.62
CA TRP A 172 13.76 3.41 8.20
C TRP A 172 12.90 2.33 7.53
N GLY A 173 12.64 1.22 8.22
CA GLY A 173 11.87 0.05 7.76
C GLY A 173 10.37 0.28 7.53
N GLY A 174 9.97 1.51 7.24
CA GLY A 174 8.65 1.85 6.74
C GLY A 174 8.87 2.75 5.53
N GLY A 175 8.45 2.28 4.35
CA GLY A 175 8.46 3.07 3.14
C GLY A 175 7.61 4.33 3.31
N ALA A 176 8.20 5.39 3.86
CA ALA A 176 7.79 6.76 3.60
C ALA A 176 8.28 7.21 2.21
N GLY A 177 8.57 6.26 1.32
CA GLY A 177 8.44 6.47 -0.11
C GLY A 177 6.97 6.71 -0.36
N GLU A 178 6.53 7.97 -0.23
CA GLU A 178 5.31 8.39 -0.90
C GLU A 178 5.43 7.88 -2.34
N GLY A 179 4.58 6.91 -2.68
CA GLY A 179 4.00 6.85 -4.01
C GLY A 179 3.34 8.19 -4.20
N GLY A 180 4.12 9.16 -4.66
CA GLY A 180 3.68 10.52 -4.86
C GLY A 180 2.42 10.41 -5.71
N GLY A 181 1.33 10.95 -5.19
CA GLY A 181 0.36 11.66 -5.99
C GLY A 181 1.09 12.80 -6.69
N GLY A 182 1.97 12.47 -7.63
CA GLY A 182 2.52 13.38 -8.60
C GLY A 182 1.52 13.40 -9.73
N GLY A 183 0.74 14.48 -9.79
CA GLY A 183 0.26 14.98 -11.07
C GLY A 183 1.47 15.13 -12.00
N GLY A 184 1.81 14.04 -12.69
CA GLY A 184 2.93 13.93 -13.61
C GLY A 184 2.53 14.28 -15.02
N GLY A 185 1.70 15.31 -15.20
CA GLY A 185 1.38 15.87 -16.52
C GLY A 185 2.53 16.64 -17.18
N GLY A 186 3.70 16.74 -16.54
CA GLY A 186 4.75 17.67 -16.96
C GLY A 186 5.93 17.09 -17.75
N ALA A 187 6.37 15.85 -17.51
CA ALA A 187 7.68 15.39 -18.00
C ALA A 187 7.61 14.43 -19.20
N ALA A 188 6.58 13.57 -19.29
CA ALA A 188 6.39 12.69 -20.45
C ALA A 188 6.10 13.46 -21.75
N GLY A 189 5.51 14.65 -21.65
CA GLY A 189 5.25 15.51 -22.80
C GLY A 189 6.50 16.19 -23.38
N ALA A 190 7.58 16.35 -22.61
CA ALA A 190 8.78 17.06 -23.10
C ALA A 190 9.71 16.15 -23.93
N ALA A 191 9.81 14.88 -23.56
CA ALA A 191 10.59 13.89 -24.32
C ALA A 191 9.89 13.49 -25.63
N GLY A 192 8.57 13.26 -25.59
CA GLY A 192 7.78 12.95 -26.80
C GLY A 192 7.73 14.10 -27.82
N ARG A 193 7.69 15.36 -27.35
CA ARG A 193 7.72 16.53 -28.23
C ARG A 193 9.08 16.81 -28.86
N ARG A 194 10.19 16.34 -28.28
CA ARG A 194 11.53 16.47 -28.90
C ARG A 194 11.81 15.37 -29.94
N ALA A 195 11.24 14.18 -29.78
CA ALA A 195 11.32 13.10 -30.78
C ALA A 195 10.51 13.45 -32.04
N ALA A 196 9.24 13.85 -31.88
CA ALA A 196 8.36 14.20 -33.01
C ALA A 196 8.85 15.41 -33.83
N ARG A 197 9.63 16.32 -33.24
CA ARG A 197 10.18 17.51 -33.93
C ARG A 197 11.48 17.22 -34.70
N ARG A 198 12.10 16.06 -34.50
CA ARG A 198 13.25 15.59 -35.29
C ARG A 198 12.82 14.81 -36.52
N GLU A 199 11.68 14.13 -36.47
CA GLU A 199 11.13 13.38 -37.61
C GLU A 199 10.50 14.33 -38.66
N ALA A 200 9.85 15.42 -38.25
CA ALA A 200 9.27 16.41 -39.16
C ALA A 200 10.28 17.36 -39.86
N ARG A 201 11.59 17.07 -39.80
CA ARG A 201 12.66 17.84 -40.49
C ARG A 201 13.53 16.96 -41.40
N ALA A 202 13.16 15.69 -41.56
CA ALA A 202 13.89 14.73 -42.39
C ALA A 202 13.14 14.34 -43.68
N ASP A 203 12.00 14.98 -43.96
CA ASP A 203 11.29 14.93 -45.25
C ASP A 203 11.27 16.31 -45.92
#